data_AF-A0A9E3YSW5-F1
#
_entry.id   AF-A0A9E3YSW5-F1
#
_cell.length_a   1.000
_cell.length_b   1.000
_cell.length_c   1.000
_cell.angle_alpha   90.00
_cell.angle_beta   90.00
_cell.angle_gamma   90.00
#
_symmetry.space_group_name_H-M   'P 1'
#
loop_
_entity.id
_entity.type
_entity.pdbx_description
1 polymer ?
#
loop_
_entity_poly.entity_id
_entity_poly.type
_entity_poly.pdbx_seq_one_letter_code
_entity_poly.pdbx_strand_id
1 'polypeptide(L)'
;MPNASAVRHDWTRAEIEALFALPFPELLFRAHTVHRAHFDPCEVQVSTLLSIKTGACPEDCKYCPQSTRYDTGLEPEKLLEVERVIEAARAAREGGATRFCMGAAWRSPKDRDLGVLVAMIRGVKALGMET
;
A
#
# COMPACT_ATOMS: atom_id res chain seq x y z
N MET A 1 0.77 3.47 -35.14
CA MET A 1 0.56 3.07 -33.73
C MET A 1 0.98 4.25 -32.88
N PRO A 2 0.12 4.77 -31.98
CA PRO A 2 0.39 6.04 -31.35
C PRO A 2 1.61 5.90 -30.44
N ASN A 3 2.51 6.86 -30.61
CA ASN A 3 3.84 6.95 -30.02
C ASN A 3 3.70 6.88 -28.49
N ALA A 4 4.15 5.79 -27.87
CA ALA A 4 4.29 5.73 -26.41
C ALA A 4 5.32 6.81 -26.04
N SER A 5 4.86 7.97 -25.57
CA SER A 5 5.77 9.02 -25.15
C SER A 5 6.70 8.43 -24.08
N ALA A 6 8.01 8.52 -24.30
CA ALA A 6 8.98 8.03 -23.33
C ALA A 6 8.66 8.58 -21.94
N VAL A 7 8.76 7.72 -20.92
CA VAL A 7 8.55 8.13 -19.53
C VAL A 7 9.53 9.24 -19.20
N ARG A 8 9.01 10.41 -18.80
CA ARG A 8 9.80 11.58 -18.40
C ARG A 8 9.74 11.79 -16.89
N HIS A 9 10.79 12.39 -16.33
CA HIS A 9 10.98 12.56 -14.88
C HIS A 9 11.24 14.02 -14.46
N ASP A 10 11.13 14.96 -15.38
CA ASP A 10 11.51 16.38 -15.27
C ASP A 10 10.29 17.33 -15.19
N TRP A 11 9.18 16.85 -14.60
CA TRP A 11 7.95 17.62 -14.47
C TRP A 11 8.12 18.88 -13.61
N THR A 12 7.70 20.01 -14.17
CA THR A 12 7.61 21.28 -13.44
C THR A 12 6.25 21.42 -12.75
N ARG A 13 6.19 22.29 -11.73
CA ARG A 13 4.92 22.59 -11.03
C ARG A 13 3.85 23.12 -11.99
N ALA A 14 4.24 24.01 -12.91
CA ALA A 14 3.32 24.60 -13.88
C ALA A 14 2.72 23.54 -14.82
N GLU A 15 3.51 22.56 -15.27
CA GLU A 15 3.00 21.46 -16.10
C GLU A 15 2.01 20.58 -15.34
N ILE A 16 2.24 20.33 -14.04
CA ILE A 16 1.32 19.57 -13.19
C ILE A 16 0.02 20.36 -12.98
N GLU A 17 0.12 21.65 -12.63
CA GLU A 17 -1.03 22.53 -12.46
C GLU A 17 -1.89 22.59 -13.74
N ALA A 18 -1.26 22.61 -14.91
CA ALA A 18 -1.96 22.55 -16.19
C ALA A 18 -2.79 21.26 -16.36
N LEU A 19 -2.33 20.11 -15.83
CA LEU A 19 -3.12 18.86 -15.82
C LEU A 19 -4.35 18.97 -14.93
N PHE A 20 -4.21 19.56 -13.74
CA PHE A 20 -5.33 19.78 -12.82
C PHE A 20 -6.36 20.77 -13.37
N ALA A 21 -5.92 21.71 -14.21
CA ALA A 21 -6.78 22.70 -14.86
C ALA A 21 -7.51 22.16 -16.11
N LEU A 22 -7.21 20.94 -16.58
CA LEU A 22 -7.89 20.36 -17.74
C LEU A 22 -9.38 20.13 -17.46
N PRO A 23 -10.26 20.25 -18.48
CA PRO A 23 -11.60 19.72 -18.39
C PRO A 23 -11.56 18.24 -18.00
N PHE A 24 -12.36 17.85 -17.00
CA PHE A 24 -12.33 16.48 -16.47
C PHE A 24 -12.47 15.37 -17.54
N PRO A 25 -13.36 15.50 -18.56
CA PRO A 25 -13.43 14.49 -19.62
C PRO A 25 -12.13 14.34 -20.43
N GLU A 26 -11.42 15.44 -20.68
CA GLU A 26 -10.14 15.44 -21.39
C GLU A 26 -9.04 14.78 -20.54
N LEU A 27 -9.02 15.08 -19.23
CA LEU A 27 -8.09 14.45 -18.30
C LEU A 27 -8.29 12.92 -18.24
N LEU A 28 -9.54 12.47 -18.16
CA LEU A 28 -9.87 11.04 -18.17
C LEU A 28 -9.43 10.35 -19.47
N PHE A 29 -9.72 10.95 -20.62
CA PHE A 29 -9.32 10.38 -21.91
C PHE A 29 -7.79 10.22 -22.02
N ARG A 30 -7.03 11.24 -21.58
CA ARG A 30 -5.56 11.17 -21.53
C ARG A 30 -5.08 10.08 -20.57
N ALA A 31 -5.67 10.00 -19.38
CA ALA A 31 -5.31 8.99 -18.38
C ALA A 31 -5.53 7.56 -18.92
N HIS A 32 -6.67 7.30 -19.56
CA HIS A 32 -6.96 6.00 -20.18
C HIS A 32 -6.00 5.67 -21.33
N THR A 33 -5.63 6.67 -22.13
CA THR A 33 -4.68 6.50 -23.24
C THR A 33 -3.31 6.06 -22.72
N VAL A 34 -2.81 6.75 -21.68
CA VAL A 34 -1.54 6.38 -21.02
C VAL A 34 -1.64 5.01 -20.36
N HIS A 35 -2.72 4.74 -19.63
CA HIS A 35 -2.90 3.46 -18.94
C HIS A 35 -2.87 2.28 -19.93
N ARG A 36 -3.62 2.35 -21.04
CA ARG A 36 -3.65 1.30 -22.08
C ARG A 36 -2.33 1.14 -22.84
N ALA A 37 -1.49 2.17 -22.86
CA ALA A 37 -0.17 2.10 -23.49
C ALA A 37 0.86 1.35 -22.63
N HIS A 38 0.64 1.23 -21.32
CA HIS A 38 1.62 0.70 -20.37
C HIS A 38 1.12 -0.50 -19.55
N PHE A 39 -0.19 -0.72 -19.46
CA PHE A 39 -0.81 -1.79 -18.68
C PHE A 39 -1.86 -2.53 -19.49
N ASP A 40 -2.11 -3.80 -19.14
CA ASP A 40 -3.29 -4.51 -19.62
C ASP A 40 -4.53 -3.87 -18.99
N PRO A 41 -5.44 -3.27 -19.79
CA PRO A 41 -6.62 -2.59 -19.26
C PRO A 41 -7.65 -3.55 -18.65
N CYS A 42 -7.50 -4.86 -18.82
CA CYS A 42 -8.36 -5.88 -18.27
C CYS A 42 -7.76 -6.55 -17.01
N GLU A 43 -6.54 -6.20 -16.62
CA GLU A 43 -5.87 -6.73 -15.44
C GLU A 43 -5.95 -5.73 -14.28
N VAL A 44 -6.14 -6.25 -13.06
CA VAL A 44 -6.11 -5.46 -11.82
C VAL A 44 -5.28 -6.19 -10.77
N GLN A 45 -4.34 -5.49 -10.14
CA GLN A 45 -3.58 -6.04 -9.03
C GLN A 45 -4.42 -6.06 -7.74
N VAL A 46 -4.56 -7.24 -7.13
CA VAL A 46 -5.32 -7.43 -5.89
C VAL A 46 -4.35 -7.61 -4.72
N SER A 47 -4.38 -6.66 -3.79
CA SER A 47 -3.55 -6.67 -2.58
C SER A 47 -4.43 -6.69 -1.33
N THR A 48 -4.08 -7.53 -0.36
CA THR A 48 -4.73 -7.56 0.96
C THR A 48 -3.77 -7.06 2.02
N LEU A 49 -4.23 -6.20 2.91
CA LEU A 49 -3.44 -5.64 4.01
C LEU A 49 -3.91 -6.16 5.36
N LEU A 50 -2.95 -6.44 6.25
CA LEU A 50 -3.18 -6.67 7.67
C LEU A 50 -2.38 -5.66 8.51
N SER A 51 -3.04 -5.07 9.51
CA SER A 51 -2.36 -4.30 10.55
C SER A 51 -1.71 -5.27 11.53
N ILE A 52 -0.39 -5.44 11.45
CA ILE A 52 0.37 -6.36 12.31
C ILE A 52 0.63 -5.76 13.71
N LYS A 53 0.45 -4.44 13.88
CA LYS A 53 0.45 -3.74 15.16
C LYS A 53 -0.46 -2.53 15.04
N THR A 54 -1.51 -2.46 15.86
CA THR A 54 -2.58 -1.45 15.74
C THR A 54 -2.59 -0.46 16.90
N GLY A 55 -2.87 0.80 16.60
CA GLY A 55 -3.06 1.85 17.62
C GLY A 55 -1.76 2.27 18.31
N ALA A 56 -1.85 3.05 19.38
CA ALA A 56 -0.70 3.49 20.17
C ALA A 56 0.47 4.08 19.34
N CYS A 57 0.19 4.82 18.26
CA CYS A 57 1.21 5.48 17.43
C CYS A 57 1.61 6.84 18.05
N PRO A 58 2.92 7.18 18.15
CA PRO A 58 3.36 8.45 18.72
C PRO A 58 3.16 9.66 17.78
N GLU A 59 3.04 9.42 16.47
CA GLU A 59 2.85 10.45 15.46
C GLU A 59 1.48 11.13 15.59
N ASP A 60 1.35 12.38 15.14
CA ASP A 60 0.19 13.24 15.36
C ASP A 60 -0.64 13.52 14.10
N CYS A 61 -0.55 12.63 13.10
CA CYS A 61 -1.28 12.71 11.84
C CYS A 61 -2.78 12.99 12.05
N LYS A 62 -3.26 14.16 11.58
CA LYS A 62 -4.62 14.68 11.83
C LYS A 62 -5.75 13.79 11.31
N TYR A 63 -5.45 12.91 10.36
CA TYR A 63 -6.41 12.02 9.73
C TYR A 63 -6.33 10.57 10.24
N CYS A 64 -5.30 10.21 10.99
CA CYS A 64 -5.03 8.81 11.32
C CYS A 64 -5.73 8.40 12.63
N PRO A 65 -6.57 7.35 12.63
CA PRO A 65 -7.27 6.94 13.85
C PRO A 65 -6.37 6.24 14.88
N GLN A 66 -5.13 5.91 14.52
CA GLN A 66 -4.20 5.13 15.35
C GLN A 66 -3.25 5.99 16.21
N SER A 67 -3.32 7.31 16.08
CA SER A 67 -2.49 8.24 16.85
C SER A 67 -2.92 8.25 18.32
N THR A 68 -1.95 8.19 19.23
CA THR A 68 -2.17 8.38 20.68
C THR A 68 -2.60 9.81 21.05
N ARG A 69 -2.55 10.75 20.09
CA ARG A 69 -2.89 12.15 20.33
C ARG A 69 -4.39 12.42 20.30
N TYR A 70 -5.18 11.48 19.79
CA TYR A 70 -6.63 11.63 19.61
C TYR A 70 -7.34 10.42 20.21
N ASP A 71 -8.48 10.66 20.85
CA ASP A 71 -9.37 9.60 21.30
C ASP A 71 -10.34 9.24 20.17
N THR A 72 -10.16 8.04 19.61
CA THR A 72 -10.95 7.51 18.49
C THR A 72 -11.72 6.25 18.87
N GLY A 73 -11.65 5.82 20.14
CA GLY A 73 -12.20 4.54 20.60
C GLY A 73 -11.48 3.31 20.01
N LEU A 74 -10.29 3.49 19.40
CA LEU A 74 -9.51 2.39 18.86
C LEU A 74 -8.77 1.64 19.97
N GLU A 75 -9.08 0.36 20.14
CA GLU A 75 -8.36 -0.53 21.05
C GLU A 75 -6.95 -0.86 20.50
N PRO A 76 -5.86 -0.56 21.24
CA PRO A 76 -4.52 -0.88 20.81
C PRO A 76 -4.25 -2.39 20.85
N GLU A 77 -3.66 -2.90 19.77
CA GLU A 77 -3.22 -4.29 19.70
C GLU A 77 -1.69 -4.33 19.60
N LYS A 78 -1.09 -5.31 20.30
CA LYS A 78 0.35 -5.56 20.23
C LYS A 78 0.73 -6.10 18.85
N LEU A 79 2.04 -6.19 18.62
CA LEU A 79 2.56 -6.88 17.45
C LEU A 79 2.02 -8.32 17.43
N LEU A 80 1.41 -8.72 16.31
CA LEU A 80 0.89 -10.06 16.10
C LEU A 80 2.02 -11.09 16.05
N GLU A 81 1.71 -12.32 16.44
CA GLU A 81 2.60 -13.46 16.28
C GLU A 81 2.78 -13.81 14.79
N VAL A 82 3.96 -14.36 14.44
CA VAL A 82 4.33 -14.69 13.06
C VAL A 82 3.32 -15.64 12.42
N GLU A 83 2.88 -16.65 13.18
CA GLU A 83 1.93 -17.68 12.72
C GLU A 83 0.59 -17.06 12.32
N ARG A 84 0.11 -16.08 13.10
CA ARG A 84 -1.16 -15.37 12.83
C ARG A 84 -1.07 -14.57 11.53
N VAL A 85 0.08 -13.95 11.28
CA VAL A 85 0.31 -13.21 10.03
C VAL A 85 0.38 -14.15 8.84
N ILE A 86 1.05 -15.30 8.96
CA ILE A 86 1.13 -16.31 7.90
C ILE A 86 -0.24 -16.93 7.62
N GLU A 87 -1.04 -17.20 8.65
CA GLU A 87 -2.41 -17.68 8.52
C GLU A 87 -3.27 -16.68 7.73
N ALA A 88 -3.22 -15.39 8.10
CA ALA A 88 -3.93 -14.35 7.38
C ALA A 88 -3.45 -14.18 5.93
N ALA A 89 -2.14 -14.27 5.68
CA ALA A 89 -1.58 -14.22 4.34
C ALA A 89 -2.03 -15.40 3.47
N ARG A 90 -2.09 -16.61 4.06
CA ARG A 90 -2.63 -17.79 3.38
C ARG A 90 -4.10 -17.59 3.02
N ALA A 91 -4.92 -17.12 3.95
CA ALA A 91 -6.33 -16.83 3.69
C ALA A 91 -6.50 -15.76 2.61
N ALA A 92 -5.66 -14.71 2.61
CA ALA A 92 -5.66 -13.68 1.58
C ALA A 92 -5.33 -14.25 0.20
N ARG A 93 -4.32 -15.12 0.11
CA ARG A 93 -3.94 -15.82 -1.14
C ARG A 93 -5.07 -16.71 -1.64
N GLU A 94 -5.71 -17.48 -0.75
CA GLU A 94 -6.87 -18.31 -1.08
C GLU A 94 -8.07 -17.47 -1.53
N GLY A 95 -8.18 -16.24 -1.03
CA GLY A 95 -9.13 -15.22 -1.49
C GLY A 95 -8.75 -14.52 -2.81
N GLY A 96 -7.65 -14.92 -3.46
CA GLY A 96 -7.23 -14.41 -4.76
C GLY A 96 -6.28 -13.20 -4.71
N ALA A 97 -5.79 -12.79 -3.54
CA ALA A 97 -4.79 -11.73 -3.46
C ALA A 97 -3.43 -12.22 -3.99
N THR A 98 -2.80 -11.39 -4.81
CA THR A 98 -1.45 -11.66 -5.33
C THR A 98 -0.38 -11.09 -4.41
N ARG A 99 -0.69 -10.02 -3.67
CA ARG A 99 0.23 -9.33 -2.74
C ARG A 99 -0.36 -9.23 -1.34
N PHE A 100 0.48 -9.37 -0.31
CA PHE A 100 0.10 -9.21 1.08
C PHE A 100 0.90 -8.08 1.75
N CYS A 101 0.20 -7.10 2.30
CA CYS A 101 0.79 -5.90 2.89
C CYS A 101 0.68 -5.95 4.42
N MET A 102 1.76 -5.60 5.11
CA MET A 102 1.80 -5.54 6.57
C MET A 102 1.99 -4.09 7.03
N GLY A 103 1.02 -3.56 7.78
CA GLY A 103 1.08 -2.22 8.36
C GLY A 103 1.36 -2.25 9.85
N ALA A 104 2.23 -1.38 10.36
CA ALA A 104 2.53 -1.28 11.78
C ALA A 104 2.46 0.17 12.27
N ALA A 105 1.79 0.39 13.40
CA ALA A 105 1.63 1.71 14.00
C ALA A 105 2.86 2.16 14.82
N TRP A 106 3.98 2.43 14.14
CA TRP A 106 5.19 3.03 14.73
C TRP A 106 5.71 4.15 13.83
N ARG A 107 6.60 4.99 14.38
CA ARG A 107 7.41 5.92 13.58
C ARG A 107 8.46 5.20 12.74
N SER A 108 9.10 4.20 13.34
CA SER A 108 10.09 3.33 12.72
C SER A 108 10.08 1.96 13.40
N PRO A 109 10.48 0.88 12.72
CA PRO A 109 10.72 -0.41 13.36
C PRO A 109 11.73 -0.29 14.50
N LYS A 110 11.60 -1.15 15.50
CA LYS A 110 12.57 -1.26 16.61
C LYS A 110 13.45 -2.48 16.39
N ASP A 111 14.71 -2.42 16.80
CA ASP A 111 15.67 -3.52 16.60
C ASP A 111 15.17 -4.88 17.13
N ARG A 112 14.51 -4.86 18.29
CA ARG A 112 13.92 -6.05 18.91
C ARG A 112 12.80 -6.70 18.07
N ASP A 113 12.12 -5.90 17.26
CA ASP A 113 10.98 -6.35 16.45
C ASP A 113 11.45 -6.81 15.04
N LEU A 114 12.67 -6.43 14.62
CA LEU A 114 13.21 -6.77 13.28
C LEU A 114 13.27 -8.28 13.04
N GLY A 115 13.66 -9.07 14.04
CA GLY A 115 13.70 -10.53 13.90
C GLY A 115 12.33 -11.12 13.57
N VAL A 116 11.29 -10.62 14.23
CA VAL A 116 9.88 -11.01 14.00
C VAL A 116 9.42 -10.56 12.62
N LEU A 117 9.71 -9.33 12.22
CA LEU A 117 9.35 -8.80 10.88
C LEU A 117 10.02 -9.60 9.76
N VAL A 118 11.30 -9.95 9.90
CA VAL A 118 12.01 -10.78 8.92
C VAL A 118 11.38 -12.18 8.82
N ALA A 119 10.99 -12.77 9.96
CA ALA A 119 10.28 -14.05 9.98
C ALA A 119 8.93 -13.97 9.26
N MET A 120 8.14 -12.91 9.48
CA MET A 120 6.88 -12.65 8.78
C MET A 120 7.10 -12.53 7.26
N ILE A 121 8.06 -11.70 6.83
CA ILE A 121 8.37 -11.49 5.40
C ILE A 121 8.77 -12.81 4.74
N ARG A 122 9.66 -13.59 5.37
CA ARG A 122 10.07 -14.91 4.86
C ARG A 122 8.89 -15.88 4.75
N GLY A 123 8.02 -15.90 5.76
CA GLY A 123 6.81 -16.72 5.78
C GLY A 123 5.86 -16.37 4.64
N VAL A 124 5.53 -15.09 4.47
CA VAL A 124 4.67 -14.62 3.37
C VAL A 124 5.29 -14.92 2.01
N LYS A 125 6.60 -14.68 1.83
CA LYS A 125 7.31 -14.98 0.58
C LYS A 125 7.28 -16.47 0.23
N ALA A 126 7.39 -17.35 1.22
CA ALA A 126 7.30 -18.80 1.03
C ALA A 126 5.92 -19.27 0.55
N LEU A 127 4.86 -18.45 0.69
CA LEU A 127 3.54 -18.71 0.13
C LEU A 127 3.45 -18.42 -1.38
N GLY A 128 4.52 -17.93 -2.00
CA GLY A 128 4.55 -17.59 -3.42
C GLY A 128 3.76 -16.32 -3.77
N MET A 129 3.43 -15.50 -2.76
CA MET A 129 2.83 -14.19 -2.97
C MET A 129 3.89 -13.20 -3.46
N GLU A 130 3.47 -12.20 -4.22
CA GLU A 130 4.30 -11.10 -4.67
C GLU A 130 4.78 -10.30 -3.44
N THR A 131 6.11 -10.17 -3.28
CA THR A 131 6.77 -9.45 -2.18
C THR A 131 7.68 -8.35 -2.70
#